data_AF-A0A0X3PNL7-F1
#
_entry.id   AF-A0A0X3PNL7-F1
#
_cell.length_a   1.000
_cell.length_b   1.000
_cell.length_c   1.000
_cell.angle_alpha   90.00
_cell.angle_beta   90.00
_cell.angle_gamma   90.00
#
_symmetry.space_group_name_H-M   'P 1'
#
loop_
_entity.id
_entity.type
_entity.pdbx_description
1 polymer ?
#
loop_
_entity_poly.entity_id
_entity_poly.type
_entity_poly.pdbx_seq_one_letter_code
_entity_poly.pdbx_strand_id
1 'polypeptide(L)'
;MTLQTEASIVIKEHGLCSLPSLPTKWNVDVFINEFQTTVLSISPEIIEFDLINLDCTFANAIRRIIVAEVPSFAIERVYLHQNTSVIADEVFCHRLGLVPLNIDGNKLDFCNNDLPNNCEIDDFDPSHHIIFDLDVKIDKLPSVKESDVSVKEGLHIFPLYSKALTWVPLPGQSEVLISEEMASPAPVSGTILLNKLAVGDEIQARCLAVKGVGRDHAKFSPVSAAYYKLLPTVRLKHTVQGDLAKKLQKSFAKGVITIDPVTGVASVANSRLDNGSREYLRLPELADVVEVTLNTRHFLFTVESIAPGHRPPDTLVKTAIDVLLQKCAHYLAIVERPGFASTPVTEIDADPVLTASETDENACTRLYGRAVGLDAIFVSSDLRRATFRFTGEDHTLGAALRYCILQSDAVKLCGYCQPHPLEDAICFEIQSREEPAVAVLRNGLYCLRTCFEHIKRKFKSAVKKAKKAFVKHQSSE
;
A
#
# COMPACT_ATOMS: atom_id res chain seq x y z
N MET A 1 -31.73 27.68 1.28
CA MET A 1 -30.34 27.15 1.30
C MET A 1 -30.05 26.61 -0.08
N THR A 2 -29.37 27.37 -0.91
CA THR A 2 -28.83 26.89 -2.19
C THR A 2 -27.77 25.84 -1.85
N LEU A 3 -28.13 24.56 -1.98
CA LEU A 3 -27.21 23.44 -1.86
C LEU A 3 -26.09 23.67 -2.88
N GLN A 4 -24.89 24.04 -2.41
CA GLN A 4 -23.70 23.89 -3.23
C GLN A 4 -23.59 22.38 -3.51
N THR A 5 -23.80 22.00 -4.77
CA THR A 5 -23.65 20.63 -5.22
C THR A 5 -22.19 20.25 -5.07
N GLU A 6 -21.89 19.47 -4.03
CA GLU A 6 -20.59 18.82 -3.86
C GLU A 6 -20.30 17.93 -5.07
N ALA A 7 -19.03 17.83 -5.44
CA ALA A 7 -18.60 16.99 -6.54
C ALA A 7 -18.99 15.53 -6.23
N SER A 8 -19.69 14.90 -7.15
CA SER A 8 -20.21 13.56 -6.96
C SER A 8 -20.22 12.77 -8.26
N ILE A 9 -20.15 11.45 -8.13
CA ILE A 9 -20.28 10.54 -9.28
C ILE A 9 -21.64 9.88 -9.18
N VAL A 10 -22.53 10.18 -10.12
CA VAL A 10 -23.84 9.54 -10.21
C VAL A 10 -23.68 8.18 -10.88
N ILE A 11 -24.21 7.14 -10.22
CA ILE A 11 -24.25 5.80 -10.79
C ILE A 11 -25.49 5.70 -11.67
N LYS A 12 -25.29 5.50 -12.97
CA LYS A 12 -26.35 5.22 -13.94
C LYS A 12 -26.32 3.75 -14.35
N GLU A 13 -27.35 3.32 -15.07
CA GLU A 13 -27.48 1.95 -15.57
C GLU A 13 -26.29 1.54 -16.44
N HIS A 14 -25.96 2.38 -17.43
CA HIS A 14 -24.92 2.08 -18.42
C HIS A 14 -23.58 2.80 -18.18
N GLY A 15 -23.39 3.46 -17.03
CA GLY A 15 -22.14 4.17 -16.78
C GLY A 15 -22.11 5.03 -15.52
N LEU A 16 -21.00 5.73 -15.35
CA LEU A 16 -20.79 6.68 -14.26
C LEU A 16 -20.78 8.09 -14.84
N CYS A 17 -21.50 9.01 -14.20
CA CYS A 17 -21.58 10.41 -14.63
C CYS A 17 -20.95 11.28 -13.55
N SER A 18 -19.83 11.94 -13.86
CA SER A 18 -19.20 12.89 -12.96
C SER A 18 -19.97 14.21 -12.97
N LEU A 19 -20.46 14.65 -11.82
CA LEU A 19 -21.02 15.97 -11.61
C LEU A 19 -19.95 16.85 -10.96
N PRO A 20 -19.35 17.79 -11.72
CA PRO A 20 -18.36 18.70 -11.16
C PRO A 20 -19.03 19.69 -10.19
N SER A 21 -18.34 20.01 -9.10
CA SER A 21 -18.71 21.15 -8.27
C SER A 21 -18.19 22.46 -8.87
N LEU A 22 -18.66 23.59 -8.34
CA LEU A 22 -18.03 24.88 -8.61
C LEU A 22 -16.54 24.81 -8.21
N PRO A 23 -15.63 25.43 -8.98
CA PRO A 23 -14.21 25.46 -8.64
C PRO A 23 -14.03 26.25 -7.34
N THR A 24 -13.74 25.53 -6.26
CA THR A 24 -13.31 26.11 -4.99
C THR A 24 -11.81 26.36 -5.05
N LYS A 25 -11.36 27.57 -4.70
CA LYS A 25 -9.93 27.84 -4.55
C LYS A 25 -9.36 26.92 -3.47
N TRP A 26 -8.48 26.00 -3.86
CA TRP A 26 -7.80 25.10 -2.95
C TRP A 26 -6.49 25.74 -2.50
N ASN A 27 -6.19 25.65 -1.21
CA ASN A 27 -4.85 25.89 -0.68
C ASN A 27 -4.61 24.95 0.50
N VAL A 28 -3.37 24.93 0.98
CA VAL A 28 -2.95 24.05 2.08
C VAL A 28 -3.71 24.36 3.37
N ASP A 29 -4.01 25.63 3.64
CA ASP A 29 -4.72 26.04 4.86
C ASP A 29 -6.19 25.57 4.87
N VAL A 30 -6.89 25.71 3.75
CA VAL A 30 -8.25 25.19 3.53
C VAL A 30 -8.23 23.68 3.72
N PHE A 31 -7.27 22.98 3.10
CA PHE A 31 -7.11 21.54 3.29
C PHE A 31 -6.91 21.16 4.77
N ILE A 32 -6.03 21.85 5.50
CA ILE A 32 -5.75 21.59 6.92
C ILE A 32 -7.01 21.77 7.79
N ASN A 33 -7.87 22.73 7.45
CA ASN A 33 -9.10 23.00 8.18
C ASN A 33 -10.21 22.01 7.85
N GLU A 34 -10.33 21.60 6.59
CA GLU A 34 -11.41 20.73 6.12
C GLU A 34 -11.12 19.23 6.30
N PHE A 35 -9.85 18.82 6.26
CA PHE A 35 -9.48 17.41 6.31
C PHE A 35 -9.83 16.76 7.64
N GLN A 36 -10.50 15.62 7.56
CA GLN A 36 -10.92 14.84 8.73
C GLN A 36 -10.60 13.36 8.52
N THR A 37 -10.39 12.66 9.63
CA THR A 37 -10.20 11.21 9.62
C THR A 37 -10.83 10.58 10.85
N THR A 38 -11.46 9.44 10.63
CA THR A 38 -12.19 8.69 11.66
C THR A 38 -11.83 7.22 11.54
N VAL A 39 -11.42 6.59 12.64
CA VAL A 39 -11.20 5.14 12.68
C VAL A 39 -12.49 4.50 13.20
N LEU A 40 -13.03 3.55 12.45
CA LEU A 40 -14.30 2.89 12.76
C LEU A 40 -14.06 1.60 13.53
N SER A 41 -13.16 0.77 13.03
CA SER A 41 -12.82 -0.52 13.61
C SER A 41 -11.31 -0.71 13.58
N ILE A 42 -10.79 -1.31 14.65
CA ILE A 42 -9.38 -1.72 14.73
C ILE A 42 -9.34 -3.12 15.34
N SER A 43 -8.77 -4.03 14.58
CA SER A 43 -8.49 -5.41 14.98
C SER A 43 -6.99 -5.69 14.80
N PRO A 44 -6.47 -6.82 15.28
CA PRO A 44 -5.05 -7.15 15.10
C PRO A 44 -4.62 -7.18 13.63
N GLU A 45 -5.49 -7.70 12.75
CA GLU A 45 -5.19 -7.90 11.33
C GLU A 45 -5.74 -6.78 10.44
N ILE A 46 -6.90 -6.22 10.78
CA ILE A 46 -7.65 -5.30 9.91
C ILE A 46 -7.89 -3.96 10.60
N ILE A 47 -7.70 -2.86 9.87
CA ILE A 47 -8.18 -1.53 10.26
C ILE A 47 -9.12 -0.97 9.19
N GLU A 48 -10.22 -0.38 9.64
CA GLU A 48 -11.14 0.38 8.79
C GLU A 48 -11.19 1.84 9.25
N PHE A 49 -10.95 2.75 8.32
CA PHE A 49 -10.93 4.18 8.61
C PHE A 49 -11.37 5.01 7.42
N ASP A 50 -11.80 6.22 7.70
CA ASP A 50 -12.29 7.16 6.71
C ASP A 50 -11.29 8.31 6.57
N LEU A 51 -11.08 8.73 5.32
CA LEU A 51 -10.40 9.97 4.96
C LEU A 51 -11.40 10.88 4.25
N ILE A 52 -11.70 12.03 4.86
CA ILE A 52 -12.76 12.95 4.45
C ILE A 52 -12.11 14.28 4.02
N ASN A 53 -12.62 14.86 2.94
CA ASN A 53 -12.07 16.05 2.29
C ASN A 53 -10.64 15.85 1.78
N LEU A 54 -10.43 14.71 1.12
CA LEU A 54 -9.17 14.35 0.48
C LEU A 54 -9.34 14.29 -1.04
N ASP A 55 -8.28 14.51 -1.81
CA ASP A 55 -8.27 14.25 -3.24
C ASP A 55 -7.90 12.77 -3.52
N CYS A 56 -8.37 12.25 -4.66
CA CYS A 56 -8.12 10.86 -5.03
C CYS A 56 -6.63 10.55 -5.26
N THR A 57 -5.83 11.53 -5.65
CA THR A 57 -4.38 11.36 -5.85
C THR A 57 -3.67 11.03 -4.53
N PHE A 58 -4.03 11.69 -3.43
CA PHE A 58 -3.48 11.42 -2.10
C PHE A 58 -3.96 10.07 -1.54
N ALA A 59 -5.26 9.76 -1.69
CA ALA A 59 -5.81 8.46 -1.28
C ALA A 59 -5.12 7.30 -2.03
N ASN A 60 -4.99 7.42 -3.35
CA ASN A 60 -4.34 6.39 -4.16
C ASN A 60 -2.84 6.30 -3.89
N ALA A 61 -2.16 7.42 -3.58
CA ALA A 61 -0.77 7.40 -3.16
C ALA A 61 -0.59 6.57 -1.87
N ILE A 62 -1.39 6.84 -0.83
CA ILE A 62 -1.37 6.05 0.42
C ILE A 62 -1.58 4.56 0.11
N ARG A 63 -2.60 4.22 -0.69
CA ARG A 63 -2.90 2.82 -1.06
C ARG A 63 -1.71 2.16 -1.79
N ARG A 64 -1.13 2.81 -2.79
CA ARG A 64 -0.01 2.28 -3.58
C ARG A 64 1.23 2.05 -2.72
N ILE A 65 1.56 3.00 -1.85
CA ILE A 65 2.72 2.90 -0.96
C ILE A 65 2.55 1.74 0.02
N ILE A 66 1.36 1.58 0.63
CA ILE A 66 1.08 0.46 1.54
C ILE A 66 1.36 -0.89 0.87
N VAL A 67 0.96 -1.05 -0.40
CA VAL A 67 1.11 -2.31 -1.14
C VAL A 67 2.54 -2.52 -1.65
N ALA A 68 3.18 -1.48 -2.19
CA ALA A 68 4.37 -1.65 -3.01
C ALA A 68 5.66 -1.10 -2.40
N GLU A 69 5.60 -0.18 -1.43
CA GLU A 69 6.80 0.55 -0.97
C GLU A 69 7.04 0.47 0.54
N VAL A 70 6.06 0.01 1.32
CA VAL A 70 6.30 -0.32 2.73
C VAL A 70 7.14 -1.60 2.78
N PRO A 71 8.32 -1.57 3.43
CA PRO A 71 9.22 -2.72 3.42
C PRO A 71 8.74 -3.88 4.28
N SER A 72 9.11 -5.09 3.87
CA SER A 72 8.92 -6.31 4.64
C SER A 72 10.05 -7.32 4.44
N PHE A 73 10.05 -8.37 5.26
CA PHE A 73 10.96 -9.49 5.15
C PHE A 73 10.31 -10.67 4.41
N ALA A 74 11.07 -11.28 3.50
CA ALA A 74 10.70 -12.52 2.83
C ALA A 74 11.96 -13.33 2.52
N ILE A 75 11.80 -14.64 2.27
CA ILE A 75 12.88 -15.51 1.85
C ILE A 75 13.25 -15.17 0.40
N GLU A 76 14.52 -14.83 0.17
CA GLU A 76 15.06 -14.46 -1.15
C GLU A 76 15.87 -15.60 -1.73
N ARG A 77 16.80 -16.14 -0.95
CA ARG A 77 17.71 -17.19 -1.39
C ARG A 77 17.51 -18.46 -0.57
N VAL A 78 17.44 -19.59 -1.26
CA VAL A 78 17.33 -20.93 -0.64
C VAL A 78 18.53 -21.74 -1.08
N TYR A 79 19.36 -22.16 -0.14
CA TYR A 79 20.46 -23.09 -0.34
C TYR A 79 19.94 -24.49 -0.09
N LEU A 80 19.59 -25.19 -1.17
CA LEU A 80 19.06 -26.54 -1.11
C LEU A 80 20.21 -27.54 -1.13
N HIS A 81 20.32 -28.35 -0.08
CA HIS A 81 21.34 -29.40 0.02
C HIS A 81 20.81 -30.74 -0.50
N GLN A 82 19.57 -31.06 -0.14
CA GLN A 82 18.89 -32.27 -0.57
C GLN A 82 17.39 -32.04 -0.68
N ASN A 83 16.80 -32.52 -1.77
CA ASN A 83 15.35 -32.63 -1.95
C ASN A 83 15.05 -33.92 -2.70
N THR A 84 14.53 -34.93 -2.00
CA THR A 84 14.06 -36.17 -2.64
C THR A 84 12.54 -36.22 -2.82
N SER A 85 11.85 -35.13 -2.49
CA SER A 85 10.41 -35.04 -2.62
C SER A 85 9.95 -34.96 -4.09
N VAL A 86 8.64 -35.11 -4.29
CA VAL A 86 8.02 -35.04 -5.62
C VAL A 86 7.98 -33.61 -6.19
N ILE A 87 7.99 -32.58 -5.33
CA ILE A 87 7.95 -31.18 -5.79
C ILE A 87 9.35 -30.78 -6.26
N ALA A 88 9.43 -30.28 -7.49
CA ALA A 88 10.65 -29.74 -8.08
C ALA A 88 11.21 -28.56 -7.27
N ASP A 89 12.53 -28.44 -7.25
CA ASP A 89 13.28 -27.51 -6.41
C ASP A 89 12.82 -26.06 -6.60
N GLU A 90 12.66 -25.61 -7.84
CA GLU A 90 12.27 -24.24 -8.16
C GLU A 90 10.87 -23.89 -7.63
N VAL A 91 9.93 -24.84 -7.72
CA VAL A 91 8.56 -24.67 -7.22
C VAL A 91 8.57 -24.64 -5.70
N PHE A 92 9.37 -25.51 -5.06
CA PHE A 92 9.48 -25.56 -3.62
C PHE A 92 10.12 -24.29 -3.04
N CYS A 93 11.22 -23.83 -3.63
CA CYS A 93 11.90 -22.58 -3.26
C CYS A 93 10.97 -21.38 -3.44
N HIS A 94 10.20 -21.31 -4.54
CA HIS A 94 9.20 -20.26 -4.75
C HIS A 94 8.12 -20.26 -3.65
N ARG A 95 7.64 -21.45 -3.23
CA ARG A 95 6.67 -21.56 -2.12
C ARG A 95 7.25 -21.07 -0.80
N LEU A 96 8.51 -21.41 -0.51
CA LEU A 96 9.22 -20.91 0.69
C LEU A 96 9.32 -19.38 0.65
N GLY A 97 9.64 -18.78 -0.50
CA GLY A 97 9.67 -17.33 -0.72
C GLY A 97 8.38 -16.60 -0.38
N LEU A 98 7.22 -17.26 -0.55
CA LEU A 98 5.89 -16.70 -0.29
C LEU A 98 5.41 -16.90 1.15
N VAL A 99 6.17 -17.59 2.00
CA VAL A 99 5.81 -17.75 3.42
C VAL A 99 6.00 -16.42 4.13
N PRO A 100 4.93 -15.82 4.70
CA PRO A 100 5.07 -14.56 5.41
C PRO A 100 5.83 -14.77 6.72
N LEU A 101 6.81 -13.90 6.96
CA LEU A 101 7.66 -13.93 8.14
C LEU A 101 7.26 -12.84 9.14
N ASN A 102 7.23 -13.22 10.41
CA ASN A 102 6.95 -12.34 11.53
C ASN A 102 8.28 -11.76 12.07
N ILE A 103 8.78 -10.72 11.40
CA ILE A 103 10.04 -10.04 11.71
C ILE A 103 9.77 -8.53 11.83
N ASP A 104 10.43 -7.88 12.79
CA ASP A 104 10.41 -6.42 12.90
C ASP A 104 11.19 -5.75 11.76
N GLY A 105 10.45 -5.06 10.89
CA GLY A 105 10.99 -4.35 9.74
C GLY A 105 11.92 -3.18 10.08
N ASN A 106 11.93 -2.68 11.32
CA ASN A 106 12.67 -1.47 11.68
C ASN A 106 14.06 -1.74 12.25
N LYS A 107 14.35 -2.98 12.67
CA LYS A 107 15.59 -3.33 13.38
C LYS A 107 16.76 -3.70 12.46
N LEU A 108 16.47 -3.94 11.19
CA LEU A 108 17.41 -4.44 10.20
C LEU A 108 17.34 -3.57 8.95
N ASP A 109 18.49 -3.42 8.29
CA ASP A 109 18.65 -2.54 7.14
C ASP A 109 18.44 -3.29 5.80
N PHE A 110 18.43 -2.54 4.70
CA PHE A 110 18.36 -3.13 3.36
C PHE A 110 19.73 -3.65 2.95
N CYS A 111 19.75 -4.83 2.32
CA CYS A 111 20.98 -5.33 1.70
C CYS A 111 21.32 -4.49 0.46
N ASN A 112 22.56 -4.00 0.40
CA ASN A 112 23.06 -3.21 -0.73
C ASN A 112 24.00 -3.99 -1.66
N ASN A 113 24.45 -5.16 -1.21
CA ASN A 113 25.39 -6.02 -1.94
C ASN A 113 24.68 -7.26 -2.48
N ASP A 114 25.34 -7.96 -3.40
CA ASP A 114 24.87 -9.25 -3.87
C ASP A 114 24.77 -10.25 -2.72
N LEU A 115 23.72 -11.07 -2.75
CA LEU A 115 23.51 -12.10 -1.75
C LEU A 115 24.61 -13.17 -1.87
N PRO A 116 25.09 -13.71 -0.73
CA PRO A 116 26.19 -14.66 -0.73
C PRO A 116 25.84 -15.90 -1.56
N ASN A 117 26.80 -16.40 -2.33
CA ASN A 117 26.60 -17.60 -3.15
C ASN A 117 26.65 -18.88 -2.32
N ASN A 118 27.36 -18.85 -1.20
CA ASN A 118 27.57 -19.97 -0.30
C ASN A 118 26.62 -19.87 0.89
N CYS A 119 26.47 -21.00 1.61
CA CYS A 119 25.59 -21.11 2.77
C CYS A 119 26.34 -21.08 4.12
N GLU A 120 27.61 -20.67 4.11
CA GLU A 120 28.43 -20.58 5.31
C GLU A 120 27.94 -19.43 6.19
N ILE A 121 27.89 -19.67 7.50
CA ILE A 121 27.29 -18.71 8.45
C ILE A 121 28.06 -17.39 8.46
N ASP A 122 29.39 -17.47 8.30
CA ASP A 122 30.30 -16.32 8.33
C ASP A 122 30.13 -15.38 7.12
N ASP A 123 29.50 -15.84 6.04
CA ASP A 123 29.20 -15.03 4.86
C ASP A 123 27.93 -14.16 5.06
N PHE A 124 27.13 -14.41 6.10
CA PHE A 124 25.90 -13.67 6.35
C PHE A 124 26.11 -12.49 7.30
N ASP A 125 25.70 -11.30 6.85
CA ASP A 125 25.69 -10.09 7.67
C ASP A 125 24.53 -10.08 8.70
N PRO A 126 24.82 -10.03 10.01
CA PRO A 126 23.80 -9.97 11.06
C PRO A 126 22.86 -8.76 11.00
N SER A 127 23.24 -7.67 10.32
CA SER A 127 22.44 -6.45 10.21
C SER A 127 21.43 -6.47 9.05
N HIS A 128 21.62 -7.36 8.08
CA HIS A 128 20.84 -7.42 6.84
C HIS A 128 20.11 -8.77 6.63
N HIS A 129 20.63 -9.85 7.19
CA HIS A 129 20.21 -11.22 6.87
C HIS A 129 19.52 -11.93 8.03
N ILE A 130 18.49 -12.72 7.74
CA ILE A 130 17.88 -13.65 8.71
C ILE A 130 17.87 -15.06 8.13
N ILE A 131 18.30 -16.04 8.91
CA ILE A 131 18.44 -17.43 8.45
C ILE A 131 17.36 -18.32 9.06
N PHE A 132 16.76 -19.16 8.22
CA PHE A 132 15.89 -20.26 8.64
C PHE A 132 16.38 -21.57 8.06
N ASP A 133 16.64 -22.56 8.91
CA ASP A 133 16.96 -23.92 8.48
C ASP A 133 15.68 -24.77 8.40
N LEU A 134 15.68 -25.69 7.43
CA LEU A 134 14.65 -26.69 7.23
C LEU A 134 15.35 -28.04 7.06
N ASP A 135 15.21 -28.91 8.07
CA ASP A 135 15.79 -30.25 8.08
C ASP A 135 14.71 -31.26 8.47
N VAL A 136 14.24 -32.03 7.49
CA VAL A 136 13.15 -33.00 7.66
C VAL A 136 13.46 -34.28 6.91
N LYS A 137 13.47 -35.40 7.64
CA LYS A 137 13.64 -36.75 7.10
C LYS A 137 12.55 -37.68 7.63
N ILE A 138 11.92 -38.44 6.74
CA ILE A 138 10.87 -39.41 7.11
C ILE A 138 11.40 -40.83 7.01
N ASP A 139 12.05 -41.34 8.06
CA ASP A 139 12.71 -42.65 8.02
C ASP A 139 11.77 -43.86 8.16
N LYS A 140 10.72 -43.74 8.98
CA LYS A 140 9.79 -44.85 9.29
C LYS A 140 8.39 -44.32 9.48
N LEU A 141 7.42 -45.22 9.30
CA LEU A 141 6.04 -44.93 9.64
C LEU A 141 5.93 -44.58 11.13
N PRO A 142 5.53 -43.36 11.51
CA PRO A 142 5.30 -43.04 12.90
C PRO A 142 4.12 -43.88 13.40
N SER A 143 4.23 -44.42 14.61
CA SER A 143 3.19 -45.21 15.27
C SER A 143 2.01 -44.30 15.63
N VAL A 144 1.10 -44.01 14.69
CA VAL A 144 -0.04 -43.09 14.90
C VAL A 144 -1.36 -43.85 15.00
N LYS A 145 -2.15 -43.49 16.03
CA LYS A 145 -3.53 -43.93 16.27
C LYS A 145 -4.45 -43.51 15.12
N GLU A 146 -5.39 -44.37 14.75
CA GLU A 146 -6.21 -44.40 13.52
C GLU A 146 -7.08 -43.17 13.15
N SER A 147 -6.90 -41.97 13.72
CA SER A 147 -7.94 -40.92 13.60
C SER A 147 -7.80 -39.89 12.47
N ASP A 148 -6.67 -39.73 11.77
CA ASP A 148 -6.49 -38.63 10.80
C ASP A 148 -5.87 -39.02 9.44
N VAL A 149 -6.21 -40.19 8.89
CA VAL A 149 -5.71 -40.59 7.55
C VAL A 149 -6.86 -40.89 6.60
N SER A 150 -6.94 -40.11 5.52
CA SER A 150 -7.75 -40.47 4.35
C SER A 150 -7.06 -41.63 3.63
N VAL A 151 -7.43 -42.86 4.00
CA VAL A 151 -6.91 -44.09 3.41
C VAL A 151 -7.42 -44.22 1.98
N LYS A 152 -6.64 -43.72 1.02
CA LYS A 152 -6.62 -44.23 -0.35
C LYS A 152 -5.26 -44.92 -0.55
N GLU A 153 -5.31 -46.25 -0.50
CA GLU A 153 -4.31 -47.21 -1.02
C GLU A 153 -2.82 -46.92 -0.71
N GLY A 154 -2.31 -47.52 0.37
CA GLY A 154 -0.90 -47.94 0.52
C GLY A 154 0.20 -46.87 0.66
N LEU A 155 -0.05 -45.60 0.34
CA LEU A 155 0.96 -44.55 0.41
C LEU A 155 0.69 -43.60 1.59
N HIS A 156 1.52 -43.68 2.63
CA HIS A 156 1.48 -42.75 3.75
C HIS A 156 2.18 -41.45 3.39
N ILE A 157 1.40 -40.37 3.32
CA ILE A 157 1.88 -39.04 2.95
C ILE A 157 1.85 -38.12 4.18
N PHE A 158 2.98 -37.50 4.49
CA PHE A 158 3.16 -36.59 5.62
C PHE A 158 3.15 -35.14 5.14
N PRO A 159 2.22 -34.29 5.62
CA PRO A 159 2.23 -32.87 5.29
C PRO A 159 3.40 -32.16 5.99
N LEU A 160 4.26 -31.51 5.21
CA LEU A 160 5.28 -30.61 5.71
C LEU A 160 4.71 -29.20 5.81
N TYR A 161 4.66 -28.65 7.02
CA TYR A 161 4.13 -27.32 7.30
C TYR A 161 5.22 -26.30 7.58
N SER A 162 4.88 -25.02 7.44
CA SER A 162 5.78 -23.88 7.69
C SER A 162 6.39 -23.85 9.09
N LYS A 163 5.74 -24.43 10.12
CA LYS A 163 6.33 -24.56 11.48
C LYS A 163 7.67 -25.31 11.52
N ALA A 164 8.01 -26.04 10.45
CA ALA A 164 9.30 -26.74 10.34
C ALA A 164 10.47 -25.79 10.04
N LEU A 165 10.21 -24.54 9.64
CA LEU A 165 11.25 -23.52 9.47
C LEU A 165 11.75 -23.06 10.84
N THR A 166 12.99 -23.40 11.17
CA THR A 166 13.63 -23.05 12.44
C THR A 166 14.59 -21.88 12.24
N TRP A 167 14.38 -20.78 12.96
CA TRP A 167 15.28 -19.63 12.93
C TRP A 167 16.64 -19.97 13.53
N VAL A 168 17.71 -19.59 12.83
CA VAL A 168 19.10 -19.72 13.29
C VAL A 168 19.66 -18.32 13.52
N PRO A 169 19.92 -17.91 14.78
CA PRO A 169 20.41 -16.58 15.08
C PRO A 169 21.85 -16.39 14.62
N LEU A 170 22.12 -15.32 13.87
CA LEU A 170 23.48 -14.87 13.60
C LEU A 170 24.07 -14.16 14.84
N PRO A 171 25.41 -13.99 14.92
CA PRO A 171 26.05 -13.34 16.08
C PRO A 171 25.41 -11.99 16.44
N GLY A 172 24.99 -11.83 17.70
CA GLY A 172 24.35 -10.61 18.22
C GLY A 172 22.86 -10.44 17.89
N GLN A 173 22.28 -11.23 16.98
CA GLN A 173 20.87 -11.06 16.58
C GLN A 173 19.86 -11.39 17.68
N SER A 174 20.17 -12.37 18.53
CA SER A 174 19.29 -12.76 19.63
C SER A 174 18.98 -11.58 20.56
N GLU A 175 19.96 -10.71 20.81
CA GLU A 175 19.79 -9.54 21.69
C GLU A 175 18.98 -8.42 21.02
N VAL A 176 19.12 -8.27 19.70
CA VAL A 176 18.43 -7.23 18.93
C VAL A 176 16.97 -7.62 18.66
N LEU A 177 16.73 -8.86 18.26
CA LEU A 177 15.45 -9.32 17.75
C LEU A 177 14.53 -9.89 18.84
N ILE A 178 15.08 -10.53 19.87
CA ILE A 178 14.28 -11.07 20.99
C ILE A 178 14.08 -9.96 22.02
N SER A 179 12.85 -9.50 22.18
CA SER A 179 12.43 -8.62 23.28
C SER A 179 11.41 -9.34 24.15
N GLU A 180 11.34 -9.03 25.45
CA GLU A 180 10.46 -9.69 26.44
C GLU A 180 8.97 -9.73 26.04
N GLU A 181 8.53 -8.82 25.17
CA GLU A 181 7.14 -8.72 24.69
C GLU A 181 6.89 -9.37 23.32
N MET A 182 7.92 -9.85 22.61
CA MET A 182 7.80 -10.29 21.20
C MET A 182 8.36 -11.69 20.95
N ALA A 183 7.65 -12.44 20.11
CA ALA A 183 8.07 -13.77 19.66
C ALA A 183 9.29 -13.69 18.73
N SER A 184 10.18 -14.69 18.84
CA SER A 184 11.33 -14.88 17.95
C SER A 184 10.92 -14.89 16.47
N PRO A 185 11.84 -14.55 15.55
CA PRO A 185 11.59 -14.66 14.11
C PRO A 185 11.02 -16.03 13.75
N ALA A 186 9.85 -16.03 13.13
CA ALA A 186 9.14 -17.25 12.74
C ALA A 186 8.18 -16.96 11.59
N PRO A 187 7.70 -17.98 10.86
CA PRO A 187 6.56 -17.84 9.97
C PRO A 187 5.34 -17.31 10.73
N VAL A 188 4.56 -16.42 10.10
CA VAL A 188 3.36 -15.85 10.74
C VAL A 188 2.35 -16.94 11.09
N SER A 189 2.14 -17.89 10.17
CA SER A 189 1.33 -19.08 10.41
C SER A 189 2.20 -20.32 10.30
N GLY A 190 2.10 -21.21 11.31
CA GLY A 190 2.78 -22.50 11.34
C GLY A 190 2.06 -23.63 10.60
N THR A 191 0.89 -23.35 10.01
CA THR A 191 0.02 -24.36 9.36
C THR A 191 0.01 -24.24 7.83
N ILE A 192 0.86 -23.40 7.25
CA ILE A 192 0.97 -23.27 5.79
C ILE A 192 1.60 -24.55 5.26
N LEU A 193 0.88 -25.27 4.40
CA LEU A 193 1.40 -26.50 3.77
C LEU A 193 2.47 -26.15 2.73
N LEU A 194 3.70 -26.60 2.98
CA LEU A 194 4.84 -26.40 2.09
C LEU A 194 4.97 -27.54 1.08
N ASN A 195 4.96 -28.77 1.56
CA ASN A 195 5.16 -29.98 0.76
C ASN A 195 4.41 -31.18 1.37
N LYS A 196 4.41 -32.31 0.67
CA LYS A 196 3.87 -33.59 1.09
C LYS A 196 4.93 -34.66 0.83
N LEU A 197 5.39 -35.31 1.89
CA LEU A 197 6.52 -36.23 1.87
C LEU A 197 6.06 -37.67 2.04
N ALA A 198 6.68 -38.61 1.32
CA ALA A 198 6.52 -40.03 1.54
C ALA A 198 7.58 -40.57 2.51
N VAL A 199 7.46 -41.84 2.91
CA VAL A 199 8.49 -42.52 3.70
C VAL A 199 9.76 -42.68 2.84
N GLY A 200 10.90 -42.25 3.37
CA GLY A 200 12.19 -42.19 2.69
C GLY A 200 12.53 -40.79 2.15
N ASP A 201 11.58 -39.86 2.11
CA ASP A 201 11.85 -38.50 1.64
C ASP A 201 12.62 -37.68 2.68
N GLU A 202 13.51 -36.83 2.17
CA GLU A 202 14.36 -35.92 2.94
C GLU A 202 14.42 -34.56 2.24
N ILE A 203 14.30 -33.51 3.04
CA ILE A 203 14.50 -32.13 2.62
C ILE A 203 15.47 -31.48 3.61
N GLN A 204 16.58 -30.98 3.07
CA GLN A 204 17.56 -30.20 3.81
C GLN A 204 17.82 -28.89 3.05
N ALA A 205 17.45 -27.76 3.65
CA ALA A 205 17.61 -26.44 3.05
C ALA A 205 17.92 -25.38 4.09
N ARG A 206 18.70 -24.36 3.68
CA ARG A 206 18.89 -23.12 4.43
C ARG A 206 18.28 -21.96 3.66
N CYS A 207 17.43 -21.20 4.32
CA CYS A 207 16.68 -20.08 3.74
C CYS A 207 17.22 -18.76 4.27
N LEU A 208 17.64 -17.88 3.36
CA LEU A 208 18.06 -16.51 3.65
C LEU A 208 16.89 -15.55 3.38
N ALA A 209 16.43 -14.89 4.43
CA ALA A 209 15.44 -13.83 4.37
C ALA A 209 16.10 -12.45 4.43
N VAL A 210 15.60 -11.53 3.61
CA VAL A 210 16.11 -10.16 3.47
C VAL A 210 14.97 -9.16 3.47
N LYS A 211 15.32 -7.90 3.68
CA LYS A 211 14.39 -6.77 3.60
C LYS A 211 14.20 -6.33 2.15
N GLY A 212 12.96 -6.24 1.70
CA GLY A 212 12.60 -5.80 0.36
C GLY A 212 11.29 -4.99 0.35
N VAL A 213 10.85 -4.58 -0.84
CA VAL A 213 9.62 -3.81 -1.06
C VAL A 213 8.73 -4.48 -2.11
N GLY A 214 7.41 -4.37 -1.96
CA GLY A 214 6.44 -5.04 -2.84
C GLY A 214 6.51 -4.65 -4.32
N ARG A 215 7.14 -3.51 -4.64
CA ARG A 215 7.38 -3.04 -6.02
C ARG A 215 8.37 -3.93 -6.76
N ASP A 216 9.33 -4.51 -6.05
CA ASP A 216 10.30 -5.44 -6.61
C ASP A 216 9.66 -6.83 -6.80
N HIS A 217 9.09 -7.38 -5.73
CA HIS A 217 8.36 -8.64 -5.80
C HIS A 217 7.18 -8.66 -4.83
N ALA A 218 6.05 -9.24 -5.25
CA ALA A 218 4.81 -9.28 -4.47
C ALA A 218 4.95 -9.99 -3.11
N LYS A 219 5.94 -10.87 -2.95
CA LYS A 219 6.29 -11.53 -1.68
C LYS A 219 6.67 -10.54 -0.57
N PHE A 220 7.12 -9.34 -0.94
CA PHE A 220 7.43 -8.25 -0.02
C PHE A 220 6.23 -7.31 0.25
N SER A 221 5.03 -7.61 -0.27
CA SER A 221 3.84 -6.86 0.11
C SER A 221 3.53 -7.13 1.59
N PRO A 222 3.43 -6.10 2.44
CA PRO A 222 3.13 -6.31 3.85
C PRO A 222 1.63 -6.53 4.14
N VAL A 223 0.79 -6.32 3.12
CA VAL A 223 -0.67 -6.39 3.22
C VAL A 223 -1.22 -7.49 2.33
N SER A 224 -2.30 -8.11 2.82
CA SER A 224 -3.12 -9.05 2.04
C SER A 224 -3.97 -8.25 1.07
N ALA A 225 -4.66 -7.24 1.61
CA ALA A 225 -5.45 -6.30 0.84
C ALA A 225 -5.34 -4.89 1.43
N ALA A 226 -5.19 -3.90 0.56
CA ALA A 226 -5.34 -2.49 0.90
C ALA A 226 -6.13 -1.81 -0.22
N TYR A 227 -7.35 -1.41 0.10
CA TYR A 227 -8.25 -0.79 -0.87
C TYR A 227 -9.09 0.29 -0.21
N TYR A 228 -9.71 1.10 -1.05
CA TYR A 228 -10.69 2.07 -0.60
C TYR A 228 -11.92 2.05 -1.50
N LYS A 229 -13.05 2.48 -0.94
CA LYS A 229 -14.29 2.75 -1.65
C LYS A 229 -14.65 4.22 -1.43
N LEU A 230 -15.35 4.83 -2.38
CA LEU A 230 -15.97 6.13 -2.12
C LEU A 230 -17.23 5.92 -1.29
N LEU A 231 -17.57 6.85 -0.39
CA LEU A 231 -18.82 6.76 0.36
C LEU A 231 -20.01 6.87 -0.63
N PRO A 232 -20.86 5.84 -0.74
CA PRO A 232 -22.13 5.97 -1.44
C PRO A 232 -23.11 6.79 -0.61
N THR A 233 -23.88 7.62 -1.30
CA THR A 233 -25.00 8.38 -0.77
C THR A 233 -26.23 7.97 -1.56
N VAL A 234 -27.16 7.29 -0.88
CA VAL A 234 -28.46 6.92 -1.44
C VAL A 234 -29.46 8.02 -1.10
N ARG A 235 -30.13 8.56 -2.12
CA ARG A 235 -31.18 9.57 -1.97
C ARG A 235 -32.48 9.05 -2.58
N LEU A 236 -33.57 9.16 -1.83
CA LEU A 236 -34.91 8.89 -2.33
C LEU A 236 -35.52 10.23 -2.78
N LYS A 237 -35.86 10.35 -4.06
CA LYS A 237 -36.49 11.57 -4.61
C LYS A 237 -37.96 11.69 -4.19
N HIS A 238 -38.61 10.56 -3.95
CA HIS A 238 -40.02 10.47 -3.57
C HIS A 238 -40.20 9.52 -2.39
N THR A 239 -41.28 9.72 -1.63
CA THR A 239 -41.67 8.81 -0.55
C THR A 239 -42.05 7.46 -1.12
N VAL A 240 -41.42 6.40 -0.63
CA VAL A 240 -41.68 5.01 -1.03
C VAL A 240 -42.35 4.28 0.12
N GLN A 241 -43.50 3.66 -0.12
CA GLN A 241 -44.30 2.97 0.90
C GLN A 241 -44.86 1.64 0.41
N GLY A 242 -45.33 0.81 1.34
CA GLY A 242 -46.03 -0.44 1.04
C GLY A 242 -45.13 -1.48 0.36
N ASP A 243 -45.64 -2.15 -0.68
CA ASP A 243 -44.89 -3.22 -1.35
C ASP A 243 -43.68 -2.70 -2.14
N LEU A 244 -43.74 -1.46 -2.64
CA LEU A 244 -42.60 -0.82 -3.30
C LEU A 244 -41.44 -0.60 -2.31
N ALA A 245 -41.75 -0.28 -1.05
CA ALA A 245 -40.73 -0.17 0.02
C ALA A 245 -40.04 -1.50 0.30
N LYS A 246 -40.79 -2.62 0.28
CA LYS A 246 -40.21 -3.97 0.42
C LYS A 246 -39.34 -4.35 -0.77
N LYS A 247 -39.76 -4.02 -2.00
CA LYS A 247 -38.95 -4.23 -3.22
C LYS A 247 -37.66 -3.39 -3.15
N LEU A 248 -37.78 -2.12 -2.73
CA LEU A 248 -36.64 -1.22 -2.54
C LEU A 248 -35.65 -1.79 -1.52
N GLN A 249 -36.14 -2.21 -0.34
CA GLN A 249 -35.28 -2.80 0.69
C GLN A 249 -34.54 -4.05 0.20
N LYS A 250 -35.21 -4.92 -0.57
CA LYS A 250 -34.58 -6.12 -1.17
C LYS A 250 -33.56 -5.79 -2.27
N SER A 251 -33.64 -4.61 -2.87
CA SER A 251 -32.71 -4.17 -3.93
C SER A 251 -31.36 -3.69 -3.37
N PHE A 252 -31.25 -3.49 -2.06
CA PHE A 252 -30.03 -3.06 -1.39
C PHE A 252 -29.53 -4.10 -0.37
N ALA A 253 -28.27 -3.94 0.05
CA ALA A 253 -27.73 -4.73 1.14
C ALA A 253 -28.51 -4.52 2.45
N LYS A 254 -28.51 -5.54 3.32
CA LYS A 254 -29.19 -5.49 4.61
C LYS A 254 -28.64 -4.31 5.44
N GLY A 255 -29.55 -3.49 5.99
CA GLY A 255 -29.21 -2.32 6.80
C GLY A 255 -29.05 -1.01 6.04
N VAL A 256 -29.06 -1.02 4.69
CA VAL A 256 -29.03 0.22 3.89
C VAL A 256 -30.38 0.94 3.96
N ILE A 257 -31.46 0.21 3.67
CA ILE A 257 -32.83 0.72 3.70
C ILE A 257 -33.59 0.09 4.86
N THR A 258 -34.22 0.92 5.67
CA THR A 258 -35.15 0.52 6.73
C THR A 258 -36.56 0.91 6.36
N ILE A 259 -37.54 0.12 6.82
CA ILE A 259 -38.96 0.42 6.67
C ILE A 259 -39.49 0.65 8.07
N ASP A 260 -40.12 1.79 8.28
CA ASP A 260 -40.79 2.07 9.55
C ASP A 260 -41.97 1.10 9.73
N PRO A 261 -42.02 0.32 10.82
CA PRO A 261 -43.08 -0.65 11.06
C PRO A 261 -44.47 -0.03 11.25
N VAL A 262 -44.55 1.25 11.65
CA VAL A 262 -45.82 1.94 11.88
C VAL A 262 -46.34 2.60 10.60
N THR A 263 -45.49 3.38 9.93
CA THR A 263 -45.90 4.15 8.74
C THR A 263 -45.74 3.37 7.43
N GLY A 264 -44.93 2.30 7.41
CA GLY A 264 -44.64 1.53 6.21
C GLY A 264 -43.78 2.27 5.17
N VAL A 265 -43.18 3.40 5.56
CA VAL A 265 -42.34 4.25 4.70
C VAL A 265 -40.89 3.79 4.75
N ALA A 266 -40.26 3.68 3.58
CA ALA A 266 -38.84 3.39 3.46
C ALA A 266 -37.98 4.64 3.71
N SER A 267 -36.90 4.47 4.46
CA SER A 267 -35.89 5.49 4.71
C SER A 267 -34.49 4.90 4.55
N VAL A 268 -33.52 5.75 4.24
CA VAL A 268 -32.11 5.37 4.14
C VAL A 268 -31.51 5.39 5.55
N ALA A 269 -31.11 4.23 6.06
CA ALA A 269 -30.51 4.11 7.39
C ALA A 269 -28.99 4.28 7.34
N ASN A 270 -28.31 3.46 6.55
CA ASN A 270 -26.86 3.52 6.44
C ASN A 270 -26.38 3.23 5.01
N SER A 271 -26.11 4.30 4.25
CA SER A 271 -25.62 4.18 2.88
C SER A 271 -24.27 3.45 2.81
N ARG A 272 -23.43 3.52 3.86
CA ARG A 272 -22.09 2.89 3.89
C ARG A 272 -22.09 1.39 3.57
N LEU A 273 -23.18 0.71 3.93
CA LEU A 273 -23.31 -0.74 3.74
C LEU A 273 -23.65 -1.13 2.31
N ASP A 274 -23.94 -0.15 1.44
CA ASP A 274 -24.23 -0.42 0.04
C ASP A 274 -22.98 -0.96 -0.67
N ASN A 275 -23.18 -2.06 -1.41
CA ASN A 275 -22.13 -2.72 -2.18
C ASN A 275 -22.13 -2.28 -3.65
N GLY A 276 -23.04 -1.38 -4.06
CA GLY A 276 -23.13 -0.85 -5.41
C GLY A 276 -23.67 -1.86 -6.42
N SER A 277 -24.56 -2.77 -6.00
CA SER A 277 -25.15 -3.82 -6.85
C SER A 277 -25.97 -3.30 -8.03
N ARG A 278 -26.53 -2.08 -7.91
CA ARG A 278 -27.41 -1.44 -8.91
C ARG A 278 -28.73 -2.19 -9.18
N GLU A 279 -29.14 -3.13 -8.32
CA GLU A 279 -30.37 -3.91 -8.54
C GLU A 279 -31.62 -3.03 -8.62
N TYR A 280 -31.65 -1.89 -7.92
CA TYR A 280 -32.77 -0.94 -7.98
C TYR A 280 -33.00 -0.36 -9.39
N LEU A 281 -31.98 -0.31 -10.26
CA LEU A 281 -32.09 0.17 -11.63
C LEU A 281 -32.78 -0.84 -12.56
N ARG A 282 -32.85 -2.12 -12.17
CA ARG A 282 -33.56 -3.15 -12.96
C ARG A 282 -35.08 -3.03 -12.84
N LEU A 283 -35.57 -2.34 -11.82
CA LEU A 283 -36.99 -2.12 -11.58
C LEU A 283 -37.38 -0.73 -12.09
N PRO A 284 -38.17 -0.62 -13.18
CA PRO A 284 -38.56 0.68 -13.73
C PRO A 284 -39.29 1.57 -12.71
N GLU A 285 -40.04 0.95 -11.78
CA GLU A 285 -40.73 1.62 -10.67
C GLU A 285 -39.79 2.33 -9.69
N LEU A 286 -38.52 1.90 -9.59
CA LEU A 286 -37.52 2.43 -8.65
C LEU A 286 -36.42 3.25 -9.33
N ALA A 287 -36.22 3.07 -10.63
CA ALA A 287 -35.14 3.70 -11.39
C ALA A 287 -35.16 5.24 -11.30
N ASP A 288 -36.36 5.85 -11.39
CA ASP A 288 -36.49 7.30 -11.28
C ASP A 288 -36.53 7.81 -9.83
N VAL A 289 -36.92 6.94 -8.90
CA VAL A 289 -37.15 7.27 -7.49
C VAL A 289 -35.87 7.30 -6.68
N VAL A 290 -34.90 6.47 -7.03
CA VAL A 290 -33.66 6.30 -6.28
C VAL A 290 -32.50 6.92 -7.04
N GLU A 291 -31.73 7.76 -6.36
CA GLU A 291 -30.48 8.31 -6.87
C GLU A 291 -29.34 7.84 -5.97
N VAL A 292 -28.38 7.11 -6.54
CA VAL A 292 -27.16 6.73 -5.83
C VAL A 292 -25.99 7.51 -6.41
N THR A 293 -25.32 8.24 -5.53
CA THR A 293 -24.13 9.04 -5.85
C THR A 293 -22.95 8.59 -5.01
N LEU A 294 -21.73 8.70 -5.53
CA LEU A 294 -20.49 8.49 -4.77
C LEU A 294 -19.87 9.84 -4.46
N ASN A 295 -19.53 10.07 -3.18
CA ASN A 295 -18.82 11.28 -2.77
C ASN A 295 -17.34 11.17 -3.16
N THR A 296 -16.85 12.06 -4.01
CA THR A 296 -15.46 12.01 -4.51
C THR A 296 -14.41 12.45 -3.50
N ARG A 297 -14.83 12.99 -2.34
CA ARG A 297 -13.98 13.51 -1.27
C ARG A 297 -14.02 12.67 0.01
N HIS A 298 -14.77 11.57 0.05
CA HIS A 298 -14.89 10.69 1.21
C HIS A 298 -14.49 9.26 0.86
N PHE A 299 -13.33 8.84 1.37
CA PHE A 299 -12.76 7.52 1.13
C PHE A 299 -12.91 6.63 2.36
N LEU A 300 -13.39 5.41 2.12
CA LEU A 300 -13.55 4.35 3.09
C LEU A 300 -12.41 3.36 2.89
N PHE A 301 -11.39 3.40 3.74
CA PHE A 301 -10.21 2.53 3.65
C PHE A 301 -10.38 1.27 4.48
N THR A 302 -9.91 0.16 3.91
CA THR A 302 -9.71 -1.12 4.60
C THR A 302 -8.29 -1.58 4.32
N VAL A 303 -7.54 -1.88 5.39
CA VAL A 303 -6.16 -2.37 5.30
C VAL A 303 -6.01 -3.62 6.15
N GLU A 304 -5.60 -4.71 5.50
CA GLU A 304 -5.42 -6.04 6.08
C GLU A 304 -3.93 -6.40 6.09
N SER A 305 -3.34 -6.54 7.28
CA SER A 305 -1.95 -6.92 7.47
C SER A 305 -1.76 -8.43 7.35
N ILE A 306 -0.67 -8.86 6.72
CA ILE A 306 -0.28 -10.28 6.67
C ILE A 306 0.46 -10.71 7.96
N ALA A 307 1.14 -9.77 8.64
CA ALA A 307 1.99 -10.07 9.80
C ALA A 307 1.62 -9.16 10.99
N PRO A 308 0.45 -9.36 11.63
CA PRO A 308 -0.09 -8.44 12.63
C PRO A 308 0.78 -8.29 13.88
N GLY A 309 1.59 -9.31 14.22
CA GLY A 309 2.46 -9.30 15.40
C GLY A 309 3.47 -8.15 15.38
N HIS A 310 4.31 -8.06 14.34
CA HIS A 310 5.30 -6.99 14.21
C HIS A 310 4.81 -5.80 13.37
N ARG A 311 3.83 -6.01 12.48
CA ARG A 311 3.34 -4.99 11.54
C ARG A 311 1.83 -4.87 11.62
N PRO A 312 1.27 -4.35 12.73
CA PRO A 312 -0.15 -4.11 12.83
C PRO A 312 -0.61 -3.08 11.79
N PRO A 313 -1.86 -3.15 11.31
CA PRO A 313 -2.33 -2.37 10.18
C PRO A 313 -2.28 -0.85 10.43
N ASP A 314 -2.42 -0.38 11.68
CA ASP A 314 -2.27 1.03 12.01
C ASP A 314 -0.83 1.54 11.88
N THR A 315 0.16 0.67 12.09
CA THR A 315 1.57 0.97 11.85
C THR A 315 1.87 0.98 10.36
N LEU A 316 1.32 0.05 9.58
CA LEU A 316 1.50 0.02 8.12
C LEU A 316 1.05 1.32 7.45
N VAL A 317 -0.12 1.85 7.81
CA VAL A 317 -0.61 3.13 7.28
C VAL A 317 0.31 4.30 7.68
N LYS A 318 0.83 4.30 8.92
CA LYS A 318 1.79 5.34 9.37
C LYS A 318 3.10 5.25 8.61
N THR A 319 3.65 4.05 8.43
CA THR A 319 4.89 3.81 7.67
C THR A 319 4.73 4.23 6.22
N ALA A 320 3.57 3.97 5.60
CA ALA A 320 3.31 4.43 4.23
C ALA A 320 3.30 5.96 4.12
N ILE A 321 2.69 6.67 5.08
CA ILE A 321 2.77 8.13 5.11
C ILE A 321 4.22 8.59 5.30
N ASP A 322 5.00 7.88 6.11
CA ASP A 322 6.41 8.19 6.36
C ASP A 322 7.30 7.98 5.14
N VAL A 323 7.03 6.95 4.33
CA VAL A 323 7.68 6.75 3.03
C VAL A 323 7.50 7.97 2.13
N LEU A 324 6.28 8.50 2.00
CA LEU A 324 6.07 9.68 1.16
C LEU A 324 6.74 10.93 1.75
N LEU A 325 6.73 11.09 3.07
CA LEU A 325 7.42 12.20 3.74
C LEU A 325 8.93 12.15 3.51
N GLN A 326 9.52 10.95 3.59
CA GLN A 326 10.94 10.75 3.29
C GLN A 326 11.26 11.02 1.83
N LYS A 327 10.41 10.59 0.88
CA LYS A 327 10.52 10.97 -0.55
C LYS A 327 10.52 12.49 -0.72
N CYS A 328 9.55 13.19 -0.12
CA CYS A 328 9.47 14.65 -0.22
C CYS A 328 10.72 15.32 0.36
N ALA A 329 11.19 14.87 1.54
CA ALA A 329 12.39 15.40 2.17
C ALA A 329 13.64 15.16 1.31
N HIS A 330 13.75 13.97 0.71
CA HIS A 330 14.84 13.59 -0.18
C HIS A 330 14.90 14.48 -1.42
N TYR A 331 13.80 14.63 -2.16
CA TYR A 331 13.78 15.47 -3.36
C TYR A 331 13.90 16.95 -3.05
N LEU A 332 13.37 17.44 -1.92
CA LEU A 332 13.62 18.81 -1.46
C LEU A 332 15.12 19.04 -1.23
N ALA A 333 15.82 18.12 -0.60
CA ALA A 333 17.26 18.23 -0.38
C ALA A 333 18.07 18.28 -1.69
N ILE A 334 17.57 17.69 -2.80
CA ILE A 334 18.18 17.81 -4.13
C ILE A 334 17.87 19.17 -4.76
N VAL A 335 16.59 19.57 -4.76
CA VAL A 335 16.13 20.83 -5.37
C VAL A 335 16.72 22.06 -4.66
N GLU A 336 17.03 21.97 -3.38
CA GLU A 336 17.62 23.05 -2.58
C GLU A 336 19.14 23.14 -2.67
N ARG A 337 19.80 22.21 -3.39
CA ARG A 337 21.25 22.30 -3.61
C ARG A 337 21.55 23.58 -4.40
N PRO A 338 22.57 24.36 -4.00
CA PRO A 338 23.00 25.52 -4.75
C PRO A 338 23.31 25.13 -6.20
N GLY A 339 22.72 25.83 -7.17
CA GLY A 339 22.97 25.60 -8.59
C GLY A 339 22.02 24.59 -9.28
N PHE A 340 21.14 23.91 -8.55
CA PHE A 340 20.20 22.97 -9.17
C PHE A 340 19.22 23.69 -10.12
N ALA A 341 19.23 23.32 -11.40
CA ALA A 341 18.37 23.89 -12.44
C ALA A 341 18.39 25.44 -12.53
N SER A 342 19.49 26.08 -12.13
CA SER A 342 19.62 27.54 -12.16
C SER A 342 20.17 28.08 -13.49
N THR A 343 20.72 27.20 -14.33
CA THR A 343 21.26 27.53 -15.64
C THR A 343 20.38 26.92 -16.75
N PRO A 344 20.18 27.61 -17.89
CA PRO A 344 19.47 27.04 -19.03
C PRO A 344 20.16 25.77 -19.53
N VAL A 345 19.35 24.75 -19.84
CA VAL A 345 19.78 23.49 -20.44
C VAL A 345 18.95 23.33 -21.71
N THR A 346 19.57 23.62 -22.86
CA THR A 346 18.88 23.70 -24.17
C THR A 346 19.31 22.63 -25.17
N GLU A 347 20.43 21.94 -24.89
CA GLU A 347 20.89 20.81 -25.67
C GLU A 347 20.23 19.55 -25.09
N ILE A 348 19.23 19.04 -25.80
CA ILE A 348 18.77 17.67 -25.61
C ILE A 348 19.82 16.84 -26.33
N ASP A 349 20.83 16.33 -25.61
CA ASP A 349 21.70 15.31 -26.19
C ASP A 349 20.80 14.18 -26.70
N ALA A 350 20.85 13.96 -28.01
CA ALA A 350 19.94 13.07 -28.72
C ALA A 350 20.18 11.58 -28.42
N ASP A 351 21.07 11.25 -27.47
CA ASP A 351 21.34 9.90 -27.00
C ASP A 351 21.62 9.90 -25.48
N PRO A 352 20.65 9.52 -24.61
CA PRO A 352 20.86 9.42 -23.17
C PRO A 352 21.82 8.28 -22.75
N VAL A 353 22.36 7.51 -23.71
CA VAL A 353 23.22 6.35 -23.49
C VAL A 353 24.71 6.70 -23.59
N LEU A 354 25.10 7.83 -24.19
CA LEU A 354 26.51 8.14 -24.50
C LEU A 354 27.06 9.44 -23.91
N THR A 355 26.24 10.26 -23.23
CA THR A 355 26.70 11.40 -22.41
C THR A 355 26.64 11.12 -20.91
N ALA A 356 26.79 9.86 -20.52
CA ALA A 356 27.42 9.54 -19.23
C ALA A 356 28.93 9.80 -19.36
N SER A 357 29.33 11.05 -19.57
CA SER A 357 30.71 11.44 -19.31
C SER A 357 31.00 11.15 -17.83
N GLU A 358 32.16 10.58 -17.58
CA GLU A 358 32.70 9.99 -16.34
C GLU A 358 32.80 10.96 -15.13
N THR A 359 31.84 11.85 -14.91
CA THR A 359 31.89 12.92 -13.89
C THR A 359 30.74 12.98 -12.90
N ASP A 360 29.73 12.10 -12.95
CA ASP A 360 28.66 12.09 -11.93
C ASP A 360 28.23 10.68 -11.48
N GLU A 361 29.20 9.86 -11.04
CA GLU A 361 28.90 8.70 -10.17
C GLU A 361 28.27 9.13 -8.81
N ASN A 362 28.14 10.44 -8.53
CA ASN A 362 27.60 11.01 -7.29
C ASN A 362 26.09 11.33 -7.28
N ALA A 363 25.33 11.05 -8.35
CA ALA A 363 23.91 11.44 -8.44
C ALA A 363 22.90 10.33 -8.10
N CYS A 364 23.33 9.07 -7.92
CA CYS A 364 22.42 7.97 -7.62
C CYS A 364 22.31 7.73 -6.10
N THR A 365 21.36 8.41 -5.47
CA THR A 365 21.02 8.18 -4.06
C THR A 365 20.12 6.97 -3.90
N ARG A 366 20.09 6.36 -2.69
CA ARG A 366 19.19 5.23 -2.41
C ARG A 366 18.09 5.64 -1.44
N LEU A 367 16.87 5.17 -1.72
CA LEU A 367 15.72 5.29 -0.83
C LEU A 367 15.03 3.94 -0.73
N TYR A 368 14.88 3.41 0.49
CA TYR A 368 14.31 2.07 0.75
C TYR A 368 14.95 0.96 -0.11
N GLY A 369 16.28 0.96 -0.19
CA GLY A 369 17.04 -0.05 -0.94
C GLY A 369 17.02 0.13 -2.46
N ARG A 370 16.32 1.13 -3.00
CA ARG A 370 16.23 1.39 -4.46
C ARG A 370 17.01 2.63 -4.87
N ALA A 371 17.60 2.58 -6.06
CA ALA A 371 18.20 3.73 -6.73
C ALA A 371 17.12 4.77 -7.07
N VAL A 372 17.33 6.02 -6.64
CA VAL A 372 16.46 7.16 -6.92
C VAL A 372 17.29 8.40 -7.23
N GLY A 373 16.72 9.30 -8.03
CA GLY A 373 17.41 10.52 -8.46
C GLY A 373 16.45 11.55 -9.05
N LEU A 374 16.94 12.78 -9.17
CA LEU A 374 16.19 13.90 -9.73
C LEU A 374 17.12 14.78 -10.57
N ASP A 375 16.86 14.81 -11.86
CA ASP A 375 17.65 15.56 -12.85
C ASP A 375 16.79 16.61 -13.55
N ALA A 376 17.39 17.73 -13.95
CA ALA A 376 16.75 18.69 -14.86
C ALA A 376 17.26 18.44 -16.29
N ILE A 377 16.44 17.78 -17.13
CA ILE A 377 16.82 17.43 -18.52
C ILE A 377 16.76 18.67 -19.42
N PHE A 378 15.80 19.56 -19.15
CA PHE A 378 15.59 20.75 -19.95
C PHE A 378 15.27 21.93 -19.04
N VAL A 379 15.88 23.07 -19.30
CA VAL A 379 15.58 24.34 -18.64
C VAL A 379 15.63 25.44 -19.69
N SER A 380 14.53 26.16 -19.88
CA SER A 380 14.46 27.26 -20.83
C SER A 380 15.37 28.42 -20.44
N SER A 381 15.71 29.27 -21.42
CA SER A 381 16.54 30.46 -21.21
C SER A 381 15.96 31.44 -20.19
N ASP A 382 14.63 31.51 -20.08
CA ASP A 382 13.91 32.34 -19.11
C ASP A 382 13.67 31.63 -17.76
N LEU A 383 14.12 30.38 -17.61
CA LEU A 383 13.95 29.50 -16.45
C LEU A 383 12.49 29.17 -16.09
N ARG A 384 11.51 29.62 -16.89
CA ARG A 384 10.08 29.45 -16.60
C ARG A 384 9.51 28.13 -17.10
N ARG A 385 10.24 27.41 -17.96
CA ARG A 385 9.88 26.07 -18.41
C ARG A 385 11.03 25.12 -18.10
N ALA A 386 10.71 24.01 -17.44
CA ALA A 386 11.69 22.97 -17.19
C ALA A 386 11.06 21.58 -17.24
N THR A 387 11.89 20.61 -17.63
CA THR A 387 11.56 19.19 -17.59
C THR A 387 12.45 18.50 -16.56
N PHE A 388 11.83 17.94 -15.53
CA PHE A 388 12.50 17.25 -14.43
C PHE A 388 12.27 15.75 -14.53
N ARG A 389 13.32 14.94 -14.50
CA ARG A 389 13.23 13.47 -14.48
C ARG A 389 13.45 12.96 -13.07
N PHE A 390 12.46 12.24 -12.55
CA PHE A 390 12.56 11.48 -11.32
C PHE A 390 12.84 10.02 -11.67
N THR A 391 14.03 9.53 -11.36
CA THR A 391 14.38 8.11 -11.51
C THR A 391 13.98 7.34 -10.25
N GLY A 392 13.50 6.12 -10.40
CA GLY A 392 12.97 5.27 -9.33
C GLY A 392 11.54 5.60 -8.87
N GLU A 393 10.89 6.61 -9.47
CA GLU A 393 9.55 7.07 -9.11
C GLU A 393 8.50 6.76 -10.18
N ASP A 394 7.23 6.73 -9.77
CA ASP A 394 6.11 6.42 -10.64
C ASP A 394 4.91 7.35 -10.39
N HIS A 395 3.76 6.98 -10.97
CA HIS A 395 2.48 7.67 -10.77
C HIS A 395 2.10 7.92 -9.30
N THR A 396 2.64 7.16 -8.34
CA THR A 396 2.38 7.33 -6.89
C THR A 396 2.79 8.72 -6.42
N LEU A 397 4.05 9.11 -6.68
CA LEU A 397 4.53 10.46 -6.42
C LEU A 397 4.01 11.42 -7.50
N GLY A 398 4.02 10.97 -8.76
CA GLY A 398 3.65 11.76 -9.93
C GLY A 398 2.29 12.47 -9.81
N ALA A 399 1.24 11.70 -9.54
CA ALA A 399 -0.13 12.23 -9.48
C ALA A 399 -0.34 13.19 -8.29
N ALA A 400 0.18 12.83 -7.12
CA ALA A 400 0.05 13.65 -5.90
C ALA A 400 0.82 14.97 -6.01
N LEU A 401 2.06 14.93 -6.51
CA LEU A 401 2.87 16.13 -6.70
C LEU A 401 2.30 17.04 -7.79
N ARG A 402 1.85 16.47 -8.92
CA ARG A 402 1.16 17.24 -9.98
C ARG A 402 -0.07 17.95 -9.42
N TYR A 403 -0.86 17.27 -8.59
CA TYR A 403 -2.03 17.88 -7.95
C TYR A 403 -1.60 19.11 -7.14
N CYS A 404 -0.60 18.99 -6.26
CA CYS A 404 -0.09 20.10 -5.46
C CYS A 404 0.43 21.28 -6.30
N ILE A 405 1.18 21.01 -7.37
CA ILE A 405 1.75 22.04 -8.25
C ILE A 405 0.65 22.84 -8.96
N LEU A 406 -0.38 22.15 -9.47
CA LEU A 406 -1.48 22.79 -10.23
C LEU A 406 -2.37 23.72 -9.39
N GLN A 407 -2.28 23.68 -8.06
CA GLN A 407 -3.04 24.57 -7.19
C GLN A 407 -2.39 25.95 -7.00
N SER A 408 -1.15 26.12 -7.46
CA SER A 408 -0.48 27.41 -7.40
C SER A 408 -0.89 28.30 -8.58
N ASP A 409 -1.31 29.53 -8.28
CA ASP A 409 -1.65 30.55 -9.29
C ASP A 409 -0.44 30.91 -10.19
N ALA A 410 0.79 30.64 -9.73
CA ALA A 410 2.03 30.87 -10.47
C ALA A 410 2.21 29.89 -11.65
N VAL A 411 1.46 28.78 -11.67
CA VAL A 411 1.59 27.72 -12.67
C VAL A 411 0.68 27.98 -13.86
N LYS A 412 1.23 27.82 -15.06
CA LYS A 412 0.49 27.85 -16.31
C LYS A 412 0.13 26.44 -16.77
N LEU A 413 1.09 25.52 -16.66
CA LEU A 413 0.95 24.11 -17.05
C LEU A 413 1.80 23.25 -16.13
N CYS A 414 1.26 22.11 -15.70
CA CYS A 414 2.05 21.03 -15.14
C CYS A 414 1.51 19.67 -15.62
N GLY A 415 2.37 18.92 -16.29
CA GLY A 415 2.12 17.56 -16.75
C GLY A 415 3.22 16.64 -16.25
N TYR A 416 2.94 15.33 -16.22
CA TYR A 416 4.00 14.35 -16.15
C TYR A 416 3.65 13.16 -17.03
N CYS A 417 4.68 12.47 -17.52
CA CYS A 417 4.55 11.22 -18.24
C CYS A 417 5.57 10.21 -17.73
N GLN A 418 5.24 8.93 -17.85
CA GLN A 418 6.24 7.87 -17.84
C GLN A 418 6.70 7.70 -19.30
N PRO A 419 7.97 7.95 -19.63
CA PRO A 419 8.44 7.89 -21.02
C PRO A 419 8.20 6.53 -21.66
N HIS A 420 8.49 5.46 -20.92
CA HIS A 420 8.25 4.09 -21.33
C HIS A 420 7.88 3.20 -20.13
N PRO A 421 6.95 2.22 -20.25
CA PRO A 421 6.56 1.34 -19.14
C PRO A 421 7.69 0.52 -18.50
N LEU A 422 8.76 0.24 -19.27
CA LEU A 422 9.95 -0.48 -18.79
C LEU A 422 11.00 0.44 -18.16
N GLU A 423 10.88 1.76 -18.33
CA GLU A 423 11.77 2.72 -17.69
C GLU A 423 11.21 3.07 -16.32
N ASP A 424 12.04 2.89 -15.30
CA ASP A 424 11.71 3.24 -13.92
C ASP A 424 11.92 4.74 -13.67
N ALA A 425 11.23 5.58 -14.45
CA ALA A 425 11.34 7.03 -14.35
C ALA A 425 10.06 7.75 -14.78
N ILE A 426 9.84 8.94 -14.23
CA ILE A 426 8.79 9.86 -14.67
C ILE A 426 9.39 11.23 -14.99
N CYS A 427 8.86 11.87 -16.03
CA CYS A 427 9.27 13.21 -16.45
C CYS A 427 8.15 14.20 -16.15
N PHE A 428 8.46 15.21 -15.35
CA PHE A 428 7.60 16.34 -15.06
C PHE A 428 7.92 17.50 -15.98
N GLU A 429 6.90 18.02 -16.65
CA GLU A 429 7.00 19.26 -17.40
C GLU A 429 6.27 20.37 -16.64
N ILE A 430 6.99 21.43 -16.30
CA ILE A 430 6.45 22.58 -15.56
C ILE A 430 6.65 23.83 -16.39
N GLN A 431 5.56 24.58 -16.60
CA GLN A 431 5.59 25.92 -17.15
C GLN A 431 4.97 26.89 -16.14
N SER A 432 5.76 27.84 -15.68
CA SER A 432 5.35 28.91 -14.79
C SER A 432 5.00 30.20 -15.55
N ARG A 433 4.32 31.13 -14.87
CA ARG A 433 4.00 32.45 -15.41
C ARG A 433 5.15 33.44 -15.20
N GLU A 434 5.68 33.49 -13.98
CA GLU A 434 6.63 34.52 -13.54
C GLU A 434 7.86 33.93 -12.85
N GLU A 435 7.68 33.03 -11.88
CA GLU A 435 8.74 32.44 -11.08
C GLU A 435 9.53 31.34 -11.84
N PRO A 436 10.78 31.02 -11.47
CA PRO A 436 11.49 29.88 -12.04
C PRO A 436 10.75 28.55 -11.82
N ALA A 437 10.77 27.65 -12.81
CA ALA A 437 10.10 26.35 -12.75
C ALA A 437 10.62 25.47 -11.58
N VAL A 438 11.90 25.60 -11.22
CA VAL A 438 12.49 24.93 -10.04
C VAL A 438 11.87 25.39 -8.73
N ALA A 439 11.52 26.69 -8.61
CA ALA A 439 10.87 27.23 -7.42
C ALA A 439 9.43 26.68 -7.30
N VAL A 440 8.73 26.55 -8.43
CA VAL A 440 7.41 25.92 -8.50
C VAL A 440 7.48 24.46 -8.06
N LEU A 441 8.46 23.69 -8.55
CA LEU A 441 8.65 22.30 -8.13
C LEU A 441 8.90 22.20 -6.62
N ARG A 442 9.81 23.03 -6.10
CA ARG A 442 10.11 23.11 -4.66
C ARG A 442 8.86 23.41 -3.83
N ASN A 443 8.08 24.41 -4.22
CA ASN A 443 6.85 24.79 -3.53
C ASN A 443 5.79 23.66 -3.58
N GLY A 444 5.71 22.94 -4.71
CA GLY A 444 4.87 21.75 -4.84
C GLY A 444 5.26 20.62 -3.89
N LEU A 445 6.55 20.34 -3.75
CA LEU A 445 7.07 19.35 -2.79
C LEU A 445 6.82 19.76 -1.34
N TYR A 446 6.99 21.04 -1.01
CA TYR A 446 6.64 21.58 0.31
C TYR A 446 5.15 21.40 0.62
N CYS A 447 4.29 21.78 -0.32
CA CYS A 447 2.84 21.62 -0.24
C CYS A 447 2.46 20.15 0.02
N LEU A 448 3.01 19.21 -0.77
CA LEU A 448 2.78 17.78 -0.61
C LEU A 448 3.23 17.27 0.76
N ARG A 449 4.42 17.67 1.21
CA ARG A 449 4.97 17.29 2.52
C ARG A 449 4.06 17.79 3.65
N THR A 450 3.64 19.05 3.62
CA THR A 450 2.75 19.63 4.64
C THR A 450 1.39 18.93 4.69
N CYS A 451 0.81 18.59 3.52
CA CYS A 451 -0.43 17.82 3.46
C CYS A 451 -0.27 16.45 4.17
N PHE A 452 0.78 15.70 3.85
CA PHE A 452 1.01 14.37 4.44
C PHE A 452 1.42 14.42 5.93
N GLU A 453 2.14 15.45 6.36
CA GLU A 453 2.40 15.70 7.79
C GLU A 453 1.09 15.92 8.55
N HIS A 454 0.15 16.66 7.97
CA HIS A 454 -1.16 16.88 8.56
C HIS A 454 -2.00 15.58 8.61
N ILE A 455 -2.04 14.82 7.50
CA ILE A 455 -2.70 13.52 7.43
C ILE A 455 -2.15 12.58 8.53
N LYS A 456 -0.82 12.48 8.66
CA LYS A 456 -0.16 11.67 9.70
C LYS A 456 -0.62 12.05 11.10
N ARG A 457 -0.63 13.35 11.43
CA ARG A 457 -1.02 13.84 12.76
C ARG A 457 -2.47 13.51 13.09
N LYS A 458 -3.39 13.79 12.15
CA LYS A 458 -4.82 13.50 12.32
C LYS A 458 -5.08 12.00 12.43
N PHE A 459 -4.44 11.18 11.61
CA PHE A 459 -4.57 9.72 11.66
C PHE A 459 -4.07 9.16 13.00
N LYS A 460 -2.89 9.59 13.47
CA LYS A 460 -2.37 9.21 14.81
C LYS A 460 -3.35 9.56 15.93
N SER A 461 -3.97 10.74 15.87
CA SER A 461 -4.97 11.17 16.84
C SER A 461 -6.22 10.27 16.80
N ALA A 462 -6.73 9.97 15.61
CA ALA A 462 -7.89 9.10 15.43
C ALA A 462 -7.65 7.66 15.92
N VAL A 463 -6.48 7.07 15.59
CA VAL A 463 -6.08 5.75 16.10
C VAL A 463 -5.98 5.74 17.62
N LYS A 464 -5.38 6.78 18.24
CA LYS A 464 -5.30 6.88 19.71
C LYS A 464 -6.69 6.97 20.34
N LYS A 465 -7.62 7.69 19.72
CA LYS A 465 -9.01 7.79 20.19
C LYS A 465 -9.74 6.45 20.08
N ALA A 466 -9.59 5.73 18.96
CA ALA A 466 -10.20 4.42 18.75
C ALA A 466 -9.66 3.36 19.71
N LYS A 467 -8.33 3.26 19.89
CA LYS A 467 -7.72 2.33 20.85
C LYS A 467 -8.21 2.59 22.29
N LYS A 468 -8.37 3.84 22.71
CA LYS A 468 -8.95 4.19 24.02
C LYS A 468 -10.42 3.79 24.16
N ALA A 469 -11.22 3.98 23.11
CA ALA A 469 -12.62 3.59 23.12
C ALA A 469 -12.78 2.05 23.24
N PHE A 470 -11.91 1.30 22.55
CA PHE A 470 -11.88 -0.16 22.61
C PHE A 470 -11.56 -0.68 24.02
N VAL A 471 -10.51 -0.15 24.67
CA VAL A 471 -10.15 -0.53 26.05
C VAL A 471 -11.29 -0.20 27.03
N LYS A 472 -12.01 0.91 26.82
CA LYS A 472 -13.14 1.29 27.67
C LYS A 472 -14.34 0.34 27.52
N HIS A 473 -14.60 -0.17 26.32
CA HIS A 473 -15.66 -1.18 26.11
C HIS A 473 -15.30 -2.52 26.78
N GLN A 474 -14.05 -2.98 26.67
CA GLN A 474 -13.61 -4.24 27.31
C GLN A 474 -13.54 -4.19 28.84
N SER A 475 -13.54 -3.00 29.46
CA SER A 475 -13.55 -2.82 30.92
C SER A 475 -14.95 -2.57 31.49
N SER A 476 -15.96 -2.46 30.62
CA SER A 476 -17.38 -2.31 30.98
C SER A 476 -18.23 -3.56 30.71
N GLU A 477 -17.67 -4.56 30.04
CA GLU A 477 -18.16 -5.94 29.96
C GLU A 477 -17.39 -6.80 30.96
#